data_AF-A0A964XHT7-F1
#
_entry.id   AF-A0A964XHT7-F1
#
_cell.length_a   1.000
_cell.length_b   1.000
_cell.length_c   1.000
_cell.angle_alpha   90.00
_cell.angle_beta   90.00
_cell.angle_gamma   90.00
#
_symmetry.space_group_name_H-M   'P 1'
#
loop_
_entity.id
_entity.type
_entity.pdbx_description
1 polymer ?
#
loop_
_entity_poly.entity_id
_entity_poly.type
_entity_poly.pdbx_seq_one_letter_code
_entity_poly.pdbx_strand_id
1 'polypeptide(L)' 'EAAQTLEWGDEPWAALTAALKEKTGRKGKALFLPLRQALTGMNHGPDMGELLPLIGEGEARARLQKAAA' A
#
# COMPACT_ATOMS: atom_id res chain seq x y z
N GLU A 1 -1.18 -3.41 10.43
CA GLU A 1 -0.56 -2.06 10.44
C GLU A 1 -0.80 -1.25 9.16
N ALA A 2 -0.48 -1.76 7.96
CA ALA A 2 -0.64 -1.00 6.70
C ALA A 2 -2.08 -0.50 6.47
N ALA A 3 -3.09 -1.36 6.64
CA ALA A 3 -4.49 -0.97 6.48
C ALA A 3 -4.96 0.13 7.44
N GLN A 4 -4.37 0.20 8.64
CA GLN A 4 -4.65 1.24 9.64
C GLN A 4 -3.88 2.53 9.38
N THR A 5 -2.81 2.47 8.60
CA THR A 5 -1.96 3.61 8.22
C THR A 5 -2.39 4.22 6.88
N LEU A 6 -3.28 3.56 6.15
CA LEU A 6 -3.83 4.09 4.91
C LEU A 6 -4.75 5.27 5.21
N GLU A 7 -4.28 6.47 4.88
CA GLU A 7 -5.07 7.69 4.80
C GLU A 7 -5.54 7.87 3.36
N TRP A 8 -6.83 8.14 3.18
CA TRP A 8 -7.42 8.34 1.86
C TRP A 8 -7.52 9.83 1.55
N GLY A 9 -7.07 10.23 0.37
CA GLY A 9 -6.94 11.62 -0.07
C GLY A 9 -6.45 11.68 -1.52
N ASP A 10 -5.83 12.78 -1.94
CA ASP A 10 -5.38 12.96 -3.33
C ASP A 10 -4.22 12.02 -3.72
N GLU A 11 -3.30 11.75 -2.79
CA GLU A 11 -2.12 10.90 -3.01
C GLU A 11 -2.02 9.75 -1.97
N PRO A 12 -2.99 8.81 -1.92
CA PRO A 12 -3.10 7.84 -0.84
C PRO A 12 -1.90 6.88 -0.77
N TRP A 13 -1.25 6.60 -1.90
CA TRP A 13 -0.07 5.75 -1.97
C TRP A 13 1.17 6.44 -1.38
N ALA A 14 1.36 7.73 -1.69
CA ALA A 14 2.47 8.52 -1.16
C ALA A 14 2.34 8.64 0.36
N ALA A 15 1.14 8.98 0.84
CA ALA A 15 0.83 9.08 2.28
C ALA A 15 1.10 7.75 3.01
N LEU A 16 0.54 6.64 2.52
CA LEU A 16 0.73 5.31 3.12
C LEU A 16 2.21 4.93 3.21
N THR A 17 2.95 5.08 2.11
CA THR A 17 4.35 4.63 2.07
C THR A 17 5.28 5.55 2.85
N ALA A 18 4.99 6.85 2.95
CA ALA A 18 5.70 7.77 3.83
C ALA A 18 5.52 7.38 5.30
N ALA A 19 4.27 7.19 5.74
CA ALA A 19 3.98 6.83 7.12
C ALA A 19 4.55 5.46 7.51
N LEU A 20 4.55 4.48 6.60
CA LEU A 20 5.19 3.18 6.86
C LEU A 20 6.72 3.26 6.89
N LYS A 21 7.36 4.09 6.06
CA LYS A 21 8.81 4.33 6.15
C LYS A 21 9.20 4.86 7.53
N GLU A 22 8.45 5.83 8.03
CA GLU A 22 8.68 6.44 9.34
C GLU A 22 8.49 5.41 10.46
N LYS A 23 7.35 4.71 10.47
CA LYS A 23 7.02 3.75 11.54
C LYS A 23 7.93 2.54 11.58
N THR A 24 8.33 2.00 10.43
CA THR A 24 9.02 0.70 10.38
C THR A 24 10.49 0.78 9.94
N GLY A 25 10.96 1.95 9.49
CA GLY A 25 12.30 2.12 8.92
C GLY A 25 12.55 1.36 7.60
N ARG A 26 11.54 0.67 7.05
CA ARG A 26 11.67 -0.16 5.83
C ARG A 26 11.73 0.74 4.59
N LYS A 27 12.56 0.37 3.62
CA LYS A 27 12.78 1.12 2.38
C LYS A 27 12.99 0.17 1.20
N GLY A 28 12.92 0.72 -0.02
CA GLY A 28 13.15 -0.03 -1.26
C GLY A 28 12.26 -1.27 -1.37
N LYS A 29 12.82 -2.37 -1.87
CA LYS A 29 12.07 -3.62 -2.09
C LYS A 29 11.39 -4.14 -0.82
N ALA A 30 12.01 -4.00 0.35
CA ALA A 30 11.47 -4.48 1.61
C ALA A 30 10.18 -3.76 2.07
N LEU A 31 9.91 -2.58 1.52
CA LEU A 31 8.64 -1.86 1.75
C LEU A 31 7.67 -2.05 0.58
N PHE A 32 8.12 -1.81 -0.64
CA PHE A 32 7.22 -1.66 -1.78
C PHE A 32 6.73 -2.99 -2.36
N LEU A 33 7.59 -4.02 -2.40
CA LEU A 33 7.21 -5.33 -2.94
C LEU A 33 6.06 -5.98 -2.15
N PRO A 34 6.13 -6.11 -0.80
CA PRO A 34 5.04 -6.73 -0.05
C PRO A 34 3.74 -5.92 -0.14
N LEU A 35 3.80 -4.58 -0.19
CA LEU A 35 2.61 -3.75 -0.39
C LEU A 35 1.97 -3.96 -1.76
N ARG A 36 2.77 -4.06 -2.84
CA ARG A 36 2.26 -4.37 -4.17
C ARG A 36 1.61 -5.74 -4.19
N GLN A 37 2.27 -6.75 -3.65
CA GLN A 37 1.72 -8.10 -3.58
C GLN A 37 0.39 -8.12 -2.81
N ALA A 38 0.31 -7.43 -1.68
CA ALA A 38 -0.92 -7.32 -0.91
C ALA A 38 -2.05 -6.66 -1.72
N LEU A 39 -1.75 -5.56 -2.43
CA LEU A 39 -2.75 -4.78 -3.14
C LEU A 39 -3.16 -5.35 -4.50
N THR A 40 -2.27 -6.05 -5.20
CA THR A 40 -2.51 -6.47 -6.60
C THR A 40 -2.26 -7.95 -6.86
N GLY A 41 -1.60 -8.67 -5.94
CA GLY A 41 -1.14 -10.04 -6.16
C GLY A 41 0.03 -10.16 -7.13
N MET A 42 0.63 -9.05 -7.57
CA MET A 42 1.69 -9.04 -8.57
C MET A 42 3.05 -8.64 -7.98
N ASN A 43 4.13 -9.16 -8.57
CA ASN A 43 5.50 -8.79 -8.19
C ASN A 43 6.01 -7.52 -8.89
N HIS A 44 5.31 -7.07 -9.93
CA HIS A 44 5.65 -5.91 -10.76
C HIS A 44 4.36 -5.31 -11.34
N GLY A 45 4.49 -4.24 -12.12
CA GLY A 45 3.37 -3.60 -12.83
C GLY A 45 3.47 -2.07 -12.84
N PRO A 46 2.40 -1.39 -13.29
CA PRO A 46 2.32 0.07 -13.38
C PRO A 46 2.51 0.79 -12.05
N ASP A 47 2.59 2.12 -12.08
CA ASP A 47 2.77 2.96 -10.90
C ASP A 47 1.67 2.72 -9.85
N MET A 48 2.06 2.56 -8.58
CA MET A 48 1.10 2.27 -7.51
C MET A 48 0.29 3.49 -7.08
N GLY A 49 0.80 4.70 -7.31
CA GLY A 49 0.07 5.95 -7.14
C GLY A 49 -1.10 6.08 -8.11
N GLU A 50 -0.98 5.52 -9.31
CA GLU A 50 -2.09 5.43 -10.27
C GLU A 50 -3.01 4.24 -9.99
N LEU A 51 -2.45 3.08 -9.62
CA LEU A 51 -3.23 1.86 -9.41
C LEU A 51 -4.08 1.91 -8.13
N LEU A 52 -3.56 2.45 -7.03
CA LEU A 52 -4.27 2.43 -5.75
C LEU A 52 -5.63 3.15 -5.82
N PRO A 53 -5.75 4.35 -6.43
CA PRO A 53 -7.05 4.98 -6.65
C PRO A 53 -8.03 4.11 -7.45
N LEU A 54 -7.55 3.37 -8.46
CA LEU A 54 -8.40 2.47 -9.27
C LEU A 54 -8.89 1.24 -8.49
N ILE A 55 -8.12 0.77 -7.50
CA ILE A 55 -8.55 -0.30 -6.58
C ILE A 55 -9.68 0.20 -5.67
N GLY A 56 -9.62 1.47 -5.24
CA GLY A 56 -10.57 2.08 -4.34
C GLY A 56 -10.32 1.75 -2.86
N GLU A 57 -10.81 2.62 -1.97
CA GLU A 57 -10.46 2.61 -0.55
C GLU A 57 -10.85 1.32 0.16
N GLY A 58 -12.12 0.93 0.03
CA GLY A 58 -12.65 -0.23 0.75
C GLY A 58 -11.93 -1.52 0.39
N GLU A 59 -11.71 -1.74 -0.91
CA GLU A 59 -11.00 -2.91 -1.41
C GLU A 59 -9.52 -2.89 -1.04
N ALA A 60 -8.85 -1.73 -1.13
CA ALA A 60 -7.46 -1.60 -0.72
C ALA A 60 -7.27 -1.92 0.77
N ARG A 61 -8.16 -1.41 1.65
CA ARG A 61 -8.15 -1.73 3.08
C ARG A 61 -8.37 -3.21 3.32
N ALA A 62 -9.37 -3.82 2.66
CA ALA A 62 -9.67 -5.24 2.79
C ALA A 62 -8.48 -6.14 2.38
N ARG A 63 -7.84 -5.82 1.25
CA ARG A 63 -6.64 -6.54 0.77
C ARG A 63 -5.47 -6.42 1.73
N LEU A 64 -5.19 -5.21 2.23
CA LEU A 64 -4.11 -4.97 3.19
C LEU A 64 -4.37 -5.65 4.54
N GLN A 65 -5.63 -5.73 4.99
CA GLN A 65 -6.01 -6.49 6.19
C GLN A 65 -5.80 -7.97 5.99
N LYS A 66 -6.26 -8.53 4.86
CA LYS A 66 -6.12 -9.95 4.54
C LYS A 66 -4.66 -10.39 4.45
N ALA A 67 -3.78 -9.56 3.91
CA ALA A 67 -2.35 -9.87 3.80
C ALA A 67 -1.58 -9.76 5.13
N ALA A 68 -2.17 -9.14 6.15
CA ALA A 68 -1.58 -8.98 7.48
C ALA A 68 -2.03 -10.04 8.49
N ALA A 69 -3.01 -10.87 8.12
CA ALA A 69 -3.46 -12.05 8.86
C ALA A 69 -2.56 -13.24 8.56
#